data_AF-A6EMP3-F1
#
_entry.id   AF-A6EMP3-F1
#
_cell.length_a   1.000
_cell.length_b   1.000
_cell.length_c   1.000
_cell.angle_alpha   90.00
_cell.angle_beta   90.00
_cell.angle_gamma   90.00
#
_symmetry.space_group_name_H-M   'P 1'
#
loop_
_entity.id
_entity.type
_entity.pdbx_description
1 polymer ?
#
loop_
_entity_poly.entity_id
_entity_poly.type
_entity_poly.pdbx_seq_one_letter_code
_entity_poly.pdbx_strand_id
1 'polypeptide(L)'
;MSTAIYDHDNDLDLMHKMNTIELDNWINHLVYIKKELQSIIGLCDENVSETLNDNDTISQFNEKDVKNEALLVALRKYMNSRDYIVECDDTQCDMAFVAEHESYRRNYLNHLDEYRKLKDAFYSKMQGKISLSA
;
A
#
# COMPACT_ATOMS: atom_id res chain seq x y z
N MET A 1 -8.21 4.36 18.32
CA MET A 1 -9.68 4.26 18.19
C MET A 1 -10.11 2.79 18.31
N SER A 2 -11.18 2.48 19.05
CA SER A 2 -11.71 1.10 19.12
C SER A 2 -12.46 0.75 17.83
N THR A 3 -12.26 -0.45 17.30
CA THR A 3 -12.94 -0.97 16.09
C THR A 3 -14.13 -1.89 16.39
N ALA A 4 -14.41 -2.16 17.67
CA ALA A 4 -15.54 -2.97 18.08
C ALA A 4 -16.86 -2.26 17.76
N ILE A 5 -17.82 -2.99 17.16
CA ILE A 5 -19.15 -2.49 16.81
C ILE A 5 -20.09 -2.74 17.99
N TYR A 6 -20.87 -1.72 18.36
CA TYR A 6 -21.84 -1.76 19.46
C TYR A 6 -23.22 -1.33 18.99
N ASP A 7 -24.27 -1.78 19.68
CA ASP A 7 -25.67 -1.48 19.33
C ASP A 7 -26.04 0.01 19.38
N HIS A 8 -25.23 0.83 20.05
CA HIS A 8 -25.43 2.27 20.15
C HIS A 8 -24.59 3.09 19.17
N ASP A 9 -23.81 2.43 18.31
CA ASP A 9 -23.08 3.11 17.25
C ASP A 9 -24.06 3.68 16.23
N ASN A 10 -23.89 4.96 15.91
CA ASN A 10 -24.59 5.56 14.79
C ASN A 10 -23.84 5.29 13.46
N ASP A 11 -24.44 5.67 12.34
CA ASP A 11 -23.85 5.44 11.00
C ASP A 11 -22.44 6.05 10.86
N LEU A 12 -22.18 7.17 11.52
CA LEU A 12 -20.89 7.87 11.50
C LEU A 12 -19.84 7.09 12.29
N ASP A 13 -20.18 6.61 13.49
CA ASP A 13 -19.32 5.74 14.31
C ASP A 13 -18.94 4.47 13.54
N LEU A 14 -19.93 3.83 12.91
CA LEU A 14 -19.72 2.64 12.09
C LEU A 14 -18.77 2.93 10.92
N MET A 15 -18.97 4.04 10.21
CA MET A 15 -18.10 4.44 9.11
C MET A 15 -16.67 4.68 9.58
N HIS A 16 -16.44 5.39 10.69
CA HIS A 16 -15.09 5.58 11.20
C HIS A 16 -14.46 4.27 11.68
N LYS A 17 -15.21 3.36 12.29
CA LYS A 17 -14.71 2.02 12.64
C LYS A 17 -14.30 1.21 11.40
N MET A 18 -15.14 1.19 10.37
CA MET A 18 -14.84 0.55 9.09
C MET A 18 -13.59 1.15 8.43
N ASN A 19 -13.49 2.47 8.37
CA ASN A 19 -12.32 3.16 7.81
C ASN A 19 -11.04 2.82 8.59
N THR A 20 -11.14 2.61 9.91
CA THR A 20 -9.99 2.16 10.73
C THR A 20 -9.50 0.78 10.30
N ILE A 21 -10.43 -0.17 10.17
CA ILE A 21 -10.13 -1.56 9.79
C ILE A 21 -9.53 -1.58 8.39
N GLU A 22 -10.11 -0.82 7.47
CA GLU A 22 -9.62 -0.74 6.09
C GLU A 22 -8.22 -0.14 6.00
N LEU A 23 -7.95 0.94 6.76
CA LEU A 23 -6.63 1.55 6.83
C LEU A 23 -5.56 0.58 7.38
N ASP A 24 -5.91 -0.20 8.41
CA ASP A 24 -5.01 -1.23 8.95
C ASP A 24 -4.70 -2.31 7.90
N ASN A 25 -5.71 -2.74 7.15
CA ASN A 25 -5.52 -3.67 6.03
C ASN A 25 -4.58 -3.11 4.96
N TRP A 26 -4.71 -1.84 4.60
CA TRP A 26 -3.80 -1.20 3.64
C TRP A 26 -2.37 -1.14 4.17
N ILE A 27 -2.17 -0.75 5.43
CA ILE A 27 -0.85 -0.70 6.07
C ILE A 27 -0.21 -2.08 6.07
N ASN A 28 -0.93 -3.12 6.48
CA ASN A 28 -0.45 -4.49 6.50
C ASN A 28 -0.08 -4.98 5.10
N HIS A 29 -0.88 -4.65 4.09
CA HIS A 29 -0.58 -4.99 2.71
C HIS A 29 0.67 -4.25 2.18
N LEU A 30 0.84 -2.96 2.47
CA LEU A 30 2.06 -2.22 2.07
C LEU A 30 3.32 -2.75 2.77
N VAL A 31 3.21 -3.23 4.02
CA VAL A 31 4.31 -3.93 4.71
C VAL A 31 4.66 -5.23 3.98
N TYR A 32 3.66 -5.97 3.50
CA TYR A 32 3.90 -7.17 2.71
C TYR A 32 4.53 -6.85 1.35
N ILE A 33 4.00 -5.87 0.62
CA ILE A 33 4.56 -5.39 -0.66
C ILE A 33 6.02 -4.96 -0.50
N LYS A 34 6.37 -4.29 0.61
CA LYS A 34 7.78 -3.94 0.90
C LYS A 34 8.69 -5.17 0.95
N LYS A 35 8.27 -6.22 1.65
CA LYS A 35 9.04 -7.47 1.73
C LYS A 35 9.18 -8.12 0.35
N GLU A 36 8.10 -8.13 -0.44
CA GLU A 36 8.15 -8.64 -1.82
C GLU A 36 9.11 -7.83 -2.69
N LEU A 37 9.07 -6.49 -2.62
CA LEU A 37 9.96 -5.60 -3.36
C LEU A 37 11.42 -5.86 -3.01
N GLN A 38 11.75 -5.93 -1.72
CA GLN A 38 13.10 -6.25 -1.25
C GLN A 38 13.57 -7.63 -1.72
N SER A 39 12.67 -8.62 -1.74
CA SER A 39 12.98 -9.95 -2.28
C SER A 39 13.25 -9.91 -3.78
N ILE A 40 12.45 -9.18 -4.57
CA ILE A 40 12.64 -9.07 -6.02
C ILE A 40 13.95 -8.34 -6.33
N ILE A 41 14.24 -7.25 -5.63
CA ILE A 41 15.49 -6.50 -5.79
C ILE A 41 16.69 -7.40 -5.45
N GLY A 42 16.64 -8.14 -4.34
CA GLY A 42 17.69 -9.08 -3.97
C GLY A 42 17.92 -10.19 -5.01
N LEU A 43 16.86 -10.72 -5.61
CA LEU A 43 16.98 -11.69 -6.71
C LEU A 43 17.65 -11.12 -7.96
N CYS A 44 17.47 -9.83 -8.23
CA CYS A 44 18.15 -9.15 -9.32
C CYS A 44 19.64 -8.88 -9.00
N ASP A 45 19.95 -8.53 -7.74
CA ASP A 45 21.32 -8.21 -7.29
C ASP A 45 22.22 -9.45 -7.14
N GLU A 46 21.67 -10.60 -6.71
CA GLU A 46 22.45 -11.78 -6.30
C GLU A 46 22.96 -12.71 -7.43
N ASN A 47 22.87 -12.32 -8.71
CA ASN A 47 23.24 -13.11 -9.91
C ASN A 47 22.20 -14.12 -10.41
N VAL A 48 21.12 -13.63 -11.04
CA VAL A 48 20.36 -14.44 -12.00
C VAL A 48 20.60 -13.91 -13.42
N SER A 49 21.78 -14.21 -13.95
CA SER A 49 22.21 -14.07 -15.35
C SER A 49 22.39 -12.65 -15.93
N GLU A 50 23.37 -12.52 -16.83
CA GLU A 50 23.45 -11.43 -17.82
C GLU A 50 22.12 -11.21 -18.57
N THR A 51 21.20 -12.17 -18.53
CA THR A 51 19.87 -12.04 -19.12
C THR A 51 18.87 -11.28 -18.24
N LEU A 52 19.01 -11.13 -16.91
CA LEU A 52 18.06 -10.35 -16.08
C LEU A 52 18.59 -8.99 -15.59
N ASN A 53 19.87 -8.70 -15.81
CA ASN A 53 20.49 -7.39 -15.56
C ASN A 53 20.00 -6.31 -16.53
N ASP A 54 18.70 -6.04 -16.50
CA ASP A 54 18.15 -4.82 -17.01
C ASP A 54 18.14 -3.79 -15.88
N ASN A 55 19.19 -2.96 -15.86
CA ASN A 55 19.35 -1.87 -14.88
C ASN A 55 18.09 -0.99 -14.78
N ASP A 56 17.31 -0.88 -15.87
CA ASP A 56 16.05 -0.15 -15.86
C ASP A 56 14.99 -0.84 -14.99
N THR A 57 14.88 -2.17 -15.06
CA THR A 57 13.92 -2.95 -14.24
C THR A 57 14.25 -2.87 -12.75
N ILE A 58 15.53 -2.98 -12.39
CA ILE A 58 15.99 -2.84 -10.99
C ILE A 58 15.70 -1.43 -10.48
N SER A 59 15.96 -0.41 -11.29
CA SER A 59 15.66 0.99 -10.96
C SER A 59 14.17 1.20 -10.69
N GLN A 60 13.29 0.65 -11.54
CA GLN A 60 11.84 0.73 -11.36
C GLN A 60 11.36 0.08 -10.05
N PHE A 61 11.91 -1.08 -9.67
CA PHE A 61 11.58 -1.71 -8.40
C PHE A 61 12.09 -0.93 -7.19
N ASN A 62 13.30 -0.37 -7.26
CA ASN A 62 13.83 0.50 -6.20
C ASN A 62 12.99 1.78 -6.04
N GLU A 63 12.60 2.43 -7.15
CA GLU A 63 11.70 3.58 -7.11
C GLU A 63 10.36 3.20 -6.47
N LYS A 64 9.83 2.02 -6.81
CA LYS A 64 8.57 1.53 -6.24
C LYS A 64 8.68 1.23 -4.74
N ASP A 65 9.83 0.75 -4.26
CA ASP A 65 10.11 0.54 -2.83
C ASP A 65 10.11 1.86 -2.06
N VAL A 66 10.78 2.89 -2.59
CA VAL A 66 10.78 4.23 -1.99
C VAL A 66 9.36 4.80 -1.93
N LYS A 67 8.59 4.69 -3.02
CA LYS A 67 7.19 5.12 -3.06
C LYS A 67 6.31 4.35 -2.07
N ASN A 68 6.52 3.03 -1.94
CA ASN A 68 5.81 2.18 -1.00
C ASN A 68 6.08 2.61 0.45
N GLU A 69 7.34 2.87 0.80
CA GLU A 69 7.70 3.34 2.14
C GLU A 69 7.11 4.72 2.44
N ALA A 70 7.16 5.65 1.47
CA ALA A 70 6.57 6.98 1.64
C ALA A 70 5.07 6.91 1.93
N LEU A 71 4.33 6.09 1.17
CA LEU A 71 2.91 5.87 1.40
C LEU A 71 2.65 5.18 2.74
N LEU A 72 3.43 4.16 3.10
CA LEU A 72 3.31 3.45 4.39
C LEU A 72 3.50 4.40 5.57
N VAL A 73 4.51 5.28 5.52
CA VAL A 73 4.75 6.30 6.55
C VAL A 73 3.57 7.28 6.62
N ALA A 74 3.02 7.71 5.49
CA ALA A 74 1.86 8.60 5.45
C ALA A 74 0.62 7.93 6.07
N LEU A 75 0.31 6.69 5.71
CA LEU A 75 -0.83 5.94 6.25
C LEU A 75 -0.70 5.67 7.75
N ARG A 76 0.51 5.39 8.25
CA ARG A 76 0.75 5.23 9.70
C ARG A 76 0.55 6.54 10.46
N LYS A 77 1.01 7.67 9.90
CA LYS A 77 0.76 8.99 10.50
C LYS A 77 -0.74 9.30 10.53
N TYR A 78 -1.44 9.00 9.45
CA TYR A 78 -2.89 9.15 9.39
C TYR A 78 -3.60 8.23 10.38
N MET A 79 -3.19 6.96 10.52
CA MET A 79 -3.74 6.05 11.53
C MET A 79 -3.66 6.65 12.93
N ASN A 80 -2.52 7.26 13.27
CA ASN A 80 -2.33 7.92 14.57
C ASN A 80 -3.18 9.19 14.72
N SER A 81 -3.39 9.98 13.66
CA SER A 81 -4.23 11.18 13.75
C SER A 81 -5.71 10.85 13.95
N ARG A 82 -6.14 9.65 13.61
CA ARG A 82 -7.54 9.22 13.79
C ARG A 82 -7.93 9.00 15.25
N ASP A 83 -6.98 8.98 16.18
CA ASP A 83 -7.30 9.01 17.61
C ASP A 83 -7.98 10.32 18.03
N TYR A 84 -7.80 11.42 17.27
CA TYR A 84 -8.45 12.71 17.52
C TYR A 84 -9.89 12.80 17.01
N ILE A 85 -10.42 11.77 16.32
CA ILE A 85 -11.83 11.76 15.86
C ILE A 85 -12.79 11.88 17.05
N VAL A 86 -12.44 11.31 18.20
CA VAL A 86 -13.26 11.40 19.42
C VAL A 86 -13.40 12.84 19.95
N GLU A 87 -12.55 13.76 19.50
CA GLU A 87 -12.57 15.19 19.85
C GLU A 87 -13.36 16.03 18.84
N CYS A 88 -13.92 15.42 17.78
CA CYS A 88 -14.77 16.11 16.83
C CYS A 88 -16.13 16.45 17.47
N ASP A 89 -16.40 17.75 17.65
CA ASP A 89 -17.65 18.26 18.21
C ASP A 89 -18.72 18.56 17.15
N ASP A 90 -18.37 18.47 15.86
CA ASP A 90 -19.27 18.74 14.75
C ASP A 90 -19.04 17.81 13.55
N THR A 91 -20.07 17.73 12.70
CA THR A 91 -20.05 16.93 11.47
C THR A 91 -19.00 17.40 10.47
N GLN A 92 -18.56 18.66 10.53
CA GLN A 92 -17.55 19.17 9.60
C GLN A 92 -16.18 18.54 9.89
N CYS A 93 -15.83 18.38 11.15
CA CYS A 93 -14.64 17.69 11.62
C CYS A 93 -14.65 16.22 11.18
N ASP A 94 -15.75 15.50 11.41
CA ASP A 94 -15.88 14.10 10.99
C ASP A 94 -15.74 13.93 9.48
N MET A 95 -16.42 14.77 8.70
CA MET A 95 -16.36 14.73 7.24
C MET A 95 -14.96 15.06 6.69
N ALA A 96 -14.15 15.84 7.41
CA ALA A 96 -12.76 16.06 7.04
C ALA A 96 -11.95 14.76 7.12
N PHE A 97 -12.11 13.97 8.18
CA PHE A 97 -11.47 12.66 8.30
C PHE A 97 -11.96 11.68 7.23
N VAL A 98 -13.25 11.72 6.87
CA VAL A 98 -13.79 10.90 5.77
C VAL A 98 -13.16 11.29 4.44
N ALA A 99 -13.10 12.58 4.12
CA ALA A 99 -12.50 13.06 2.88
C ALA A 99 -11.00 12.73 2.79
N GLU A 100 -10.28 12.84 3.90
CA GLU A 100 -8.87 12.44 3.99
C GLU A 100 -8.71 10.93 3.78
N HIS A 101 -9.56 10.10 4.40
CA HIS A 101 -9.57 8.64 4.19
C HIS A 101 -9.77 8.28 2.72
N GLU A 102 -10.74 8.90 2.05
CA GLU A 102 -11.00 8.71 0.62
C GLU A 102 -9.79 9.08 -0.25
N SER A 103 -9.05 10.12 0.13
CA SER A 103 -7.82 10.52 -0.54
C SER A 103 -6.75 9.44 -0.42
N TYR A 104 -6.53 8.92 0.78
CA TYR A 104 -5.61 7.81 1.00
C TYR A 104 -6.04 6.53 0.31
N ARG A 105 -7.35 6.22 0.25
CA ARG A 105 -7.88 5.08 -0.50
C ARG A 105 -7.46 5.14 -1.96
N ARG A 106 -7.64 6.29 -2.62
CA ARG A 106 -7.26 6.48 -4.02
C ARG A 106 -5.74 6.32 -4.22
N ASN A 107 -4.94 6.90 -3.33
CA ASN A 107 -3.48 6.79 -3.40
C ASN A 107 -3.02 5.34 -3.25
N TYR A 108 -3.59 4.60 -2.30
CA TYR A 108 -3.31 3.20 -2.08
C TYR A 108 -3.71 2.32 -3.28
N LEU A 109 -4.92 2.52 -3.82
CA LEU A 109 -5.39 1.75 -4.98
C LEU A 109 -4.53 2.00 -6.22
N ASN A 110 -4.17 3.26 -6.48
CA ASN A 110 -3.26 3.59 -7.58
C ASN A 110 -1.88 2.96 -7.39
N HIS A 111 -1.31 3.07 -6.18
CA HIS A 111 -0.02 2.47 -5.87
C HIS A 111 -0.03 0.95 -6.08
N LEU A 112 -1.11 0.28 -5.65
CA LEU A 112 -1.29 -1.17 -5.79
C LEU A 112 -1.39 -1.59 -7.26
N ASP A 113 -2.15 -0.87 -8.08
CA ASP A 113 -2.28 -1.15 -9.51
C ASP A 113 -0.94 -1.02 -10.24
N GLU A 114 -0.22 0.08 -10.01
CA GLU A 114 1.13 0.29 -10.55
C GLU A 114 2.11 -0.80 -10.12
N TYR A 115 2.08 -1.21 -8.85
CA TYR A 115 2.94 -2.27 -8.33
C TYR A 115 2.66 -3.61 -9.02
N ARG A 116 1.38 -3.96 -9.18
CA ARG A 116 0.96 -5.19 -9.87
C ARG A 116 1.40 -5.19 -11.32
N LYS A 117 1.20 -4.09 -12.05
CA LYS A 117 1.65 -3.96 -13.44
C LYS A 117 3.15 -4.13 -13.59
N LEU A 118 3.94 -3.51 -12.71
CA LEU A 118 5.40 -3.68 -12.70
C LEU A 118 5.79 -5.15 -12.45
N LYS A 119 5.15 -5.78 -11.47
CA LYS A 119 5.37 -7.19 -11.12
C LYS A 119 5.00 -8.14 -12.27
N ASP A 120 3.86 -7.93 -12.90
CA ASP A 120 3.37 -8.77 -14.00
C ASP A 120 4.27 -8.63 -15.24
N ALA A 121 4.74 -7.41 -15.54
CA ALA A 121 5.69 -7.16 -16.62
C ALA A 121 7.03 -7.87 -16.36
N PHE A 122 7.53 -7.83 -15.12
CA PHE A 122 8.73 -8.54 -14.71
C PHE A 122 8.60 -10.06 -14.88
N TYR A 123 7.52 -10.67 -14.37
CA TYR A 123 7.30 -12.11 -14.51
C TYR A 123 7.10 -12.55 -15.96
N SER A 124 6.38 -11.76 -16.76
CA SER A 124 6.21 -12.02 -18.20
C SER A 124 7.56 -12.06 -18.93
N LYS A 125 8.45 -11.10 -18.61
CA LYS A 125 9.81 -11.04 -19.16
C LYS A 125 10.67 -12.23 -18.70
N MET A 126 10.54 -12.66 -17.44
CA MET A 126 11.26 -13.84 -16.94
C MET A 126 10.80 -15.13 -17.63
N GLN A 127 9.49 -15.36 -17.78
CA GLN A 127 8.95 -16.54 -18.46
C GLN A 127 9.34 -16.58 -19.95
N GLY A 128 9.31 -15.44 -20.64
CA GLY A 128 9.78 -15.33 -22.02
C GLY A 128 11.26 -15.69 -22.19
N LYS A 129 12.10 -15.36 -21.21
CA LYS A 129 13.53 -15.70 -21.24
C LYS A 129 13.81 -17.18 -20.95
N ILE A 130 13.05 -17.78 -20.03
CA ILE A 130 13.15 -19.22 -19.72
C ILE A 130 12.72 -20.10 -20.90
N SER A 131 11.72 -19.66 -21.67
CA SER A 131 11.23 -20.40 -22.84
C SER A 131 12.14 -20.29 -24.08
N LEU A 132 13.02 -19.28 -24.15
CA LEU A 132 14.01 -19.11 -25.21
C LEU A 132 15.36 -19.79 -24.91
N SER A 133 15.55 -20.29 -23.69
CA SER A 133 16.78 -20.97 -23.24
C SER A 133 16.63 -22.49 -23.04
N ALA A 134 15.47 -23.05 -23.39
CA ALA A 134 15.16 -24.48 -23.40
C ALA A 134 15.12 -25.04 -24.83
#